data_AF-A0A2V3I9X1-F1
#
_entry.id   AF-A0A2V3I9X1-F1
#
_cell.length_a   1.000
_cell.length_b   1.000
_cell.length_c   1.000
_cell.angle_alpha   90.00
_cell.angle_beta   90.00
_cell.angle_gamma   90.00
#
_symmetry.space_group_name_H-M   'P 1'
#
loop_
_entity.id
_entity.type
_entity.pdbx_description
1 polymer ?
#
loop_
_entity_poly.entity_id
_entity_poly.type
_entity_poly.pdbx_seq_one_letter_code
_entity_poly.pdbx_strand_id
1 'polypeptide(L)' 'MAKKRTSLKGLGARYGIKPRKQFTQIHKTLKAKRKCPDCGSIQFSRQAVGIWACKKCGCKIAGSAYDIKL' A
#
# COMPACT_ATOMS: atom_id res chain seq x y z
N MET A 1 -5.47 -1.82 -27.36
CA MET A 1 -4.33 -0.96 -26.95
C MET A 1 -4.14 -1.06 -25.44
N ALA A 2 -3.02 -1.62 -24.95
CA ALA A 2 -2.80 -1.83 -23.52
C ALA A 2 -2.57 -0.49 -22.79
N LYS A 3 -3.46 -0.13 -21.87
CA LYS A 3 -3.40 1.11 -21.07
C LYS A 3 -2.07 1.17 -20.31
N LYS A 4 -1.17 2.07 -20.72
CA LYS A 4 0.16 2.27 -20.10
C LYS A 4 -0.04 2.63 -18.63
N ARG A 5 0.17 1.67 -17.72
CA ARG A 5 0.14 1.93 -16.27
C ARG A 5 1.24 2.95 -15.97
N THR A 6 0.83 4.17 -15.64
CA THR A 6 1.74 5.25 -15.26
C THR A 6 2.60 4.79 -14.09
N SER A 7 3.92 4.71 -14.32
CA SER A 7 4.89 4.52 -13.24
C SER A 7 4.84 5.72 -12.31
N LEU A 8 5.09 5.53 -11.01
CA LEU A 8 5.21 6.64 -10.09
C LEU A 8 6.23 7.66 -10.61
N LYS A 9 5.79 8.92 -10.77
CA LYS A 9 6.60 10.01 -11.31
C LYS A 9 7.83 10.34 -10.45
N GLY A 10 7.82 9.95 -9.17
CA GLY A 10 8.87 10.29 -8.19
C GLY A 10 10.26 9.67 -8.45
N LEU A 11 10.37 8.62 -9.26
CA LEU A 11 11.66 7.94 -9.50
C LEU A 11 12.47 8.53 -10.68
N GLY A 12 11.89 9.46 -11.45
CA GLY A 12 12.55 10.05 -12.62
C GLY A 12 13.02 9.01 -13.65
N ALA A 13 14.11 9.29 -14.37
CA ALA A 13 14.72 8.37 -15.34
C ALA A 13 15.66 7.31 -14.69
N ARG A 14 15.82 7.31 -13.36
CA ARG A 14 16.77 6.48 -12.63
C ARG A 14 16.23 5.05 -12.42
N TYR A 15 17.12 4.11 -12.10
CA TYR A 15 16.82 2.71 -11.70
C TYR A 15 16.27 1.75 -12.77
N GLY A 16 16.01 2.22 -14.00
CA GLY A 16 15.52 1.37 -15.11
C GLY A 16 14.05 0.95 -14.99
N ILE A 17 13.50 0.36 -16.05
CA ILE A 17 12.05 0.11 -16.18
C ILE A 17 11.55 -1.01 -15.24
N LYS A 18 12.29 -2.13 -15.12
CA LYS A 18 11.82 -3.31 -14.36
C LYS A 18 11.64 -3.00 -12.86
N PRO A 19 12.63 -2.43 -12.14
CA PRO A 19 12.47 -2.12 -10.72
C PRO A 19 11.37 -1.06 -10.48
N ARG A 20 11.27 -0.06 -11.37
CA ARG A 20 10.21 0.96 -11.30
C ARG A 20 8.81 0.39 -11.40
N LYS A 21 8.60 -0.61 -12.27
CA LYS A 21 7.31 -1.30 -12.41
C LYS A 21 6.95 -2.06 -11.13
N GLN A 22 7.89 -2.84 -10.58
CA GLN A 22 7.71 -3.58 -9.34
C GLN A 22 7.42 -2.66 -8.15
N PHE A 23 8.24 -1.61 -7.97
CA PHE A 23 8.02 -0.61 -6.91
C PHE A 23 6.65 0.06 -7.03
N THR A 24 6.25 0.45 -8.25
CA THR A 24 4.95 1.08 -8.48
C THR A 24 3.80 0.15 -8.08
N GLN A 25 3.92 -1.15 -8.33
CA GLN A 25 2.91 -2.13 -7.94
C GLN A 25 2.82 -2.26 -6.42
N ILE A 26 3.94 -2.44 -5.73
CA ILE A 26 3.99 -2.59 -4.27
C ILE A 26 3.56 -1.30 -3.56
N HIS A 27 3.96 -0.13 -4.07
CA HIS A 27 3.56 1.14 -3.48
C HIS A 27 2.04 1.41 -3.64
N LYS A 28 1.44 0.96 -4.75
CA LYS A 28 -0.01 1.03 -4.96
C LYS A 28 -0.76 0.11 -3.99
N THR A 29 -0.30 -1.12 -3.79
CA THR A 29 -0.92 -2.02 -2.81
C THR A 29 -0.76 -1.50 -1.39
N LEU A 30 0.40 -0.93 -1.06
CA LEU A 30 0.66 -0.36 0.26
C LEU A 30 -0.20 0.88 0.58
N LYS A 31 -0.42 1.77 -0.39
CA LYS A 31 -1.30 2.95 -0.21
C LYS A 31 -2.77 2.67 -0.54
N ALA A 32 -3.13 1.42 -0.83
CA ALA A 32 -4.52 1.05 -1.04
C ALA A 32 -5.32 1.30 0.25
N LYS A 33 -6.50 1.89 0.10
CA LYS A 33 -7.41 2.08 1.22
C LYS A 33 -8.01 0.73 1.59
N ARG A 34 -7.98 0.38 2.88
CA ARG A 34 -8.50 -0.90 3.41
C ARG A 34 -9.55 -0.64 4.48
N LYS A 35 -10.50 -1.57 4.58
CA LYS A 35 -11.50 -1.57 5.66
C LYS A 35 -10.90 -2.20 6.90
N CYS A 36 -11.13 -1.59 8.05
CA CYS A 36 -10.80 -2.16 9.35
C CYS A 36 -11.82 -3.26 9.70
N PRO A 37 -11.39 -4.40 10.28
CA PRO A 37 -12.30 -5.50 10.62
C PRO A 37 -13.22 -5.14 11.79
N ASP A 38 -12.73 -4.35 12.76
CA ASP A 38 -13.50 -4.00 13.95
C ASP A 38 -14.56 -2.92 13.69
N CYS A 39 -14.16 -1.84 13.02
CA CYS A 39 -15.01 -0.65 12.87
C CYS A 39 -15.53 -0.41 11.44
N GLY A 40 -15.17 -1.27 10.48
CA GLY A 40 -15.55 -1.11 9.06
C GLY A 40 -14.98 0.12 8.36
N SER A 41 -14.21 0.97 9.05
CA SER A 41 -13.72 2.23 8.50
C SER A 41 -12.62 2.02 7.46
N ILE A 42 -12.60 2.89 6.45
CA ILE A 42 -11.66 2.81 5.32
C ILE A 42 -10.27 3.41 5.69
N GLN A 43 -10.12 3.91 6.92
CA GLN A 43 -8.92 4.60 7.41
C GLN A 43 -7.92 3.63 8.05
N PHE A 44 -7.78 2.45 7.47
CA PHE A 44 -6.78 1.48 7.90
C PHE A 44 -5.46 1.71 7.16
N SER A 45 -4.40 2.04 7.89
CA SER A 45 -3.11 2.43 7.31
C SER A 45 -1.94 1.78 8.00
N ARG A 46 -0.84 1.61 7.27
CA ARG A 46 0.40 1.06 7.81
C ARG A 46 1.06 2.08 8.74
N GLN A 47 1.38 1.68 9.97
CA GLN A 47 2.16 2.49 10.90
C GLN A 47 3.65 2.12 10.86
N ALA A 48 3.97 0.83 10.84
CA ALA A 48 5.33 0.32 10.71
C ALA A 48 5.37 -0.92 9.80
N VAL A 49 6.55 -1.47 9.51
CA VAL A 49 6.65 -2.76 8.80
C VAL A 49 5.88 -3.82 9.60
N GLY A 50 4.87 -4.43 8.98
CA GLY A 50 4.05 -5.48 9.61
C GLY A 50 3.05 -4.99 10.67
N ILE A 51 3.07 -3.71 11.06
CA ILE A 51 2.10 -3.15 12.02
C ILE A 51 1.16 -2.20 11.30
N TRP A 52 -0.13 -2.50 11.40
CA TRP A 52 -1.19 -1.73 10.77
C TRP A 52 -2.17 -1.22 11.80
N ALA A 53 -2.55 0.05 11.68
CA ALA A 53 -3.37 0.73 12.66
C ALA A 53 -4.56 1.40 11.99
N CYS A 54 -5.72 1.28 12.65
CA CYS A 54 -6.87 2.10 12.32
C CYS A 54 -6.77 3.44 13.04
N LYS A 55 -6.93 4.55 12.31
CA LYS A 55 -6.93 5.89 12.93
C LYS A 55 -8.18 6.18 13.76
N LYS A 56 -9.30 5.49 13.51
CA LYS A 56 -10.56 5.73 14.23
C LYS A 56 -10.66 4.96 15.53
N CYS A 57 -10.56 3.63 15.48
CA CYS A 57 -10.72 2.78 16.66
C CYS A 57 -9.40 2.51 17.40
N GLY A 58 -8.25 2.91 16.86
CA GLY A 58 -6.95 2.65 17.49
C GLY A 58 -6.48 1.20 17.44
N CYS A 59 -7.27 0.28 16.87
CA CYS A 59 -6.90 -1.13 16.72
C CYS A 59 -5.60 -1.27 15.93
N LYS A 60 -4.66 -2.05 16.48
CA LYS A 60 -3.38 -2.39 15.87
C LYS A 60 -3.37 -3.88 15.55
N ILE A 61 -3.05 -4.22 14.31
CA ILE A 61 -3.01 -5.59 13.82
C ILE A 61 -1.61 -5.87 13.27
N ALA A 62 -1.08 -7.04 13.61
CA ALA A 62 0.09 -7.59 12.96
C ALA A 62 -0.32 -8.23 11.63
N GLY A 63 0.37 -7.87 10.55
CA GLY A 63 0.11 -8.37 9.21
C GLY A 63 1.37 -8.40 8.36
N SER A 64 1.23 -8.61 7.06
CA SER A 64 2.41 -8.61 6.18
C SER A 64 2.96 -7.19 5.95
N ALA A 65 4.20 -7.11 5.47
CA ALA A 65 4.93 -5.85 5.30
C ALA A 65 4.27 -4.88 4.30
N TYR A 66 3.63 -5.40 3.24
CA TYR A 66 3.10 -4.59 2.14
C TYR A 66 1.62 -4.85 1.88
N ASP A 67 1.17 -6.09 2.11
CA ASP A 67 -0.22 -6.45 1.93
C ASP A 67 -0.88 -6.92 3.24
N ILE A 68 -2.17 -6.68 3.38
CA ILE A 68 -2.94 -7.40 4.37
C ILE A 68 -4.14 -7.93 3.64
N LYS A 69 -4.19 -9.25 3.55
CA LYS A 69 -5.44 -9.93 3.30
C LYS A 69 -6.18 -9.92 4.63
N LEU A 70 -7.07 -8.95 4.76
CA LEU A 70 -8.13 -8.94 5.76
C LEU A 70 -9.27 -9.80 5.24
#